data_AF-A0A9E2UHD2-F1
#
_entry.id   AF-A0A9E2UHD2-F1
#
_cell.length_a   1.000
_cell.length_b   1.000
_cell.length_c   1.000
_cell.angle_alpha   90.00
_cell.angle_beta   90.00
_cell.angle_gamma   90.00
#
_symmetry.space_group_name_H-M   'P 1'
#
loop_
_entity.id
_entity.type
_entity.pdbx_description
1 polymer ?
#
loop_
_entity_poly.entity_id
_entity_poly.type
_entity_poly.pdbx_seq_one_letter_code
_entity_poly.pdbx_strand_id
1 'polypeptide(L)'
;WQTRLGQTLLLAAAIAHAGLGLTSLASRHSLAMSRTDWVQLLLGLATPPLLVNHVVGLAVASDLVARFSPNYGYVLAVYWRYAPLLALQQLLVVVIVWVHGAIGLYSTLVLRPVWPRLAPVVIPILFAIPILALLGFAHAGEAVLARLASDADWRALIEQNLLILQEMRHRLDVIEYGVYLVYGVAVAAAVGILAANILRRRRSLVVISYDGGVTAVGHIGMSVLEVSRANHIPHASVCGGRARCGTCRIIVPADADLSAPAEAESATLHRVKAPGDARLACQARLLGRPLSVQRVYPAFVDAEAAREPDSWATATEPDLEAVS
;
A
#
# COMPACT_ATOMS: atom_id res chain seq x y z
N TRP A 1 2.67 -4.65 23.92
CA TRP A 1 2.57 -3.41 23.11
C TRP A 1 2.08 -2.21 23.93
N GLN A 2 1.31 -2.39 25.01
CA GLN A 2 0.83 -1.31 25.87
C GLN A 2 1.90 -0.65 26.76
N THR A 3 3.15 -1.10 26.70
CA THR A 3 4.27 -0.40 27.35
C THR A 3 4.61 0.88 26.60
N ARG A 4 5.21 1.88 27.27
CA ARG A 4 5.70 3.10 26.61
C ARG A 4 6.57 2.78 25.40
N LEU A 5 7.52 1.86 25.55
CA LEU A 5 8.37 1.39 24.45
C LEU A 5 7.54 0.84 23.28
N GLY A 6 6.55 -0.01 23.55
CA GLY A 6 5.71 -0.60 22.52
C GLY A 6 4.86 0.43 21.77
N GLN A 7 4.29 1.40 22.49
CA GLN A 7 3.51 2.50 21.91
C GLN A 7 4.40 3.42 21.06
N THR A 8 5.59 3.78 21.54
CA THR A 8 6.55 4.59 20.79
C THR A 8 6.97 3.89 19.50
N LEU A 9 7.31 2.60 19.55
CA LEU A 9 7.68 1.83 18.36
C LEU A 9 6.52 1.75 17.35
N LEU A 10 5.30 1.50 17.82
CA LEU A 10 4.11 1.44 16.97
C LEU A 10 3.84 2.78 16.28
N LEU A 11 3.86 3.88 17.04
CA LEU A 11 3.60 5.21 16.51
C LEU A 11 4.69 5.65 15.53
N ALA A 12 5.98 5.42 15.86
CA ALA A 12 7.09 5.73 14.98
C ALA A 12 7.01 4.93 13.67
N ALA A 13 6.69 3.63 13.74
CA ALA A 13 6.51 2.80 12.56
C ALA A 13 5.33 3.28 11.70
N ALA A 14 4.20 3.66 12.31
CA ALA A 14 3.03 4.18 11.60
C ALA A 14 3.35 5.51 10.89
N ILE A 15 4.01 6.44 11.57
CA ILE A 15 4.43 7.74 11.00
C ILE A 15 5.43 7.52 9.85
N ALA A 16 6.44 6.67 10.06
CA ALA A 16 7.42 6.36 9.02
C ALA A 16 6.76 5.71 7.80
N HIS A 17 5.86 4.75 8.00
CA HIS A 17 5.10 4.10 6.93
C HIS A 17 4.25 5.10 6.14
N ALA A 18 3.50 5.95 6.84
CA ALA A 18 2.69 6.99 6.20
C ALA A 18 3.56 8.00 5.42
N GLY A 19 4.67 8.46 6.01
CA GLY A 19 5.60 9.39 5.37
C GLY A 19 6.26 8.81 4.11
N LEU A 20 6.69 7.55 4.15
CA LEU A 20 7.21 6.84 2.98
C LEU A 20 6.14 6.65 1.90
N GLY A 21 4.89 6.35 2.30
CA GLY A 21 3.76 6.25 1.38
C GLY A 21 3.46 7.57 0.65
N LEU A 22 3.42 8.68 1.38
CA LEU A 22 3.20 10.02 0.82
C LEU A 22 4.37 10.47 -0.07
N THR A 23 5.61 10.17 0.34
CA THR A 23 6.81 10.45 -0.48
C THR A 23 6.77 9.67 -1.80
N SER A 24 6.40 8.38 -1.73
CA SER A 24 6.20 7.54 -2.91
C SER A 24 5.14 8.13 -3.85
N LEU A 25 3.99 8.58 -3.31
CA LEU A 25 2.95 9.26 -4.08
C LEU A 25 3.45 10.56 -4.74
N ALA A 26 4.13 11.42 -3.98
CA ALA A 26 4.65 12.70 -4.46
C ALA A 26 5.71 12.53 -5.57
N SER A 27 6.49 11.45 -5.53
CA SER A 27 7.57 11.17 -6.48
C SER A 27 7.11 10.68 -7.87
N ARG A 28 5.81 10.48 -8.08
CA ARG A 28 5.30 9.97 -9.36
C ARG A 28 5.22 11.06 -10.42
N HIS A 29 5.32 10.63 -11.68
CA HIS A 29 5.17 11.48 -12.86
C HIS A 29 3.95 11.12 -13.71
N SER A 30 3.18 10.12 -13.28
CA SER A 30 1.96 9.66 -13.94
C SER A 30 1.01 9.02 -12.93
N LEU A 31 -0.29 9.06 -13.26
CA LEU A 31 -1.36 8.35 -12.58
C LEU A 31 -1.66 6.97 -13.20
N ALA A 32 -0.84 6.53 -14.16
CA ALA A 32 -0.95 5.22 -14.80
C ALA A 32 -0.53 4.08 -13.86
N MET A 33 -1.46 3.70 -12.97
CA MET A 33 -1.29 2.68 -11.93
C MET A 33 -2.14 1.45 -12.23
N SER A 34 -1.76 0.31 -11.65
CA SER A 34 -2.64 -0.86 -11.63
C SER A 34 -3.86 -0.59 -10.74
N ARG A 35 -4.96 -1.31 -10.96
CA ARG A 35 -6.16 -1.25 -10.11
C ARG A 35 -5.84 -1.56 -8.65
N THR A 36 -4.99 -2.56 -8.41
CA THR A 36 -4.55 -2.96 -7.06
C THR A 36 -3.76 -1.86 -6.36
N ASP A 37 -2.88 -1.15 -7.08
CA ASP A 37 -2.14 -0.04 -6.49
C ASP A 37 -3.07 1.14 -6.14
N TRP A 38 -4.10 1.41 -6.96
CA TRP A 38 -5.13 2.41 -6.65
C TRP A 38 -5.91 2.05 -5.40
N VAL A 39 -6.39 0.82 -5.30
CA VAL A 39 -7.10 0.33 -4.11
C VAL A 39 -6.22 0.45 -2.87
N GLN A 40 -4.98 -0.03 -2.94
CA GLN A 40 -4.06 0.04 -1.78
C GLN A 40 -3.77 1.48 -1.35
N LEU A 41 -3.61 2.40 -2.30
CA LEU A 41 -3.40 3.83 -2.03
C LEU A 41 -4.62 4.45 -1.35
N LEU A 42 -5.82 4.26 -1.90
CA LEU A 42 -7.05 4.84 -1.36
C LEU A 42 -7.34 4.31 0.05
N LEU A 43 -7.20 2.99 0.27
CA LEU A 43 -7.36 2.39 1.59
C LEU A 43 -6.31 2.92 2.59
N GLY A 44 -5.06 3.09 2.13
CA GLY A 44 -3.98 3.64 2.95
C GLY A 44 -4.21 5.10 3.34
N LEU A 45 -4.78 5.92 2.45
CA LEU A 45 -5.14 7.31 2.75
C LEU A 45 -6.40 7.43 3.60
N ALA A 46 -7.37 6.53 3.44
CA ALA A 46 -8.58 6.51 4.26
C ALA A 46 -8.33 6.04 5.69
N THR A 47 -7.30 5.22 5.91
CA THR A 47 -7.00 4.61 7.22
C THR A 47 -6.78 5.64 8.33
N PRO A 48 -5.83 6.60 8.23
CA PRO A 48 -5.57 7.54 9.32
C PRO A 48 -6.81 8.33 9.76
N PRO A 49 -7.55 9.04 8.89
CA PRO A 49 -8.67 9.85 9.36
C PRO A 49 -9.78 9.02 10.01
N LEU A 50 -10.00 7.78 9.58
CA LEU A 50 -11.02 6.92 10.17
C LEU A 50 -10.56 6.26 11.49
N LEU A 51 -9.25 6.15 11.74
CA LEU A 51 -8.67 5.52 12.93
C LEU A 51 -8.36 6.53 14.04
N VAL A 52 -8.21 7.82 13.73
CA VAL A 52 -7.80 8.86 14.70
C VAL A 52 -8.73 8.92 15.91
N ASN A 53 -10.05 8.91 15.71
CA ASN A 53 -11.00 8.95 16.82
C ASN A 53 -10.83 7.78 17.81
N HIS A 54 -10.47 6.59 17.32
CA HIS A 54 -10.18 5.42 18.14
C HIS A 54 -8.94 5.63 19.00
N VAL A 55 -7.86 6.10 18.38
CA VAL A 55 -6.58 6.31 19.05
C VAL A 55 -6.69 7.44 20.08
N VAL A 56 -7.34 8.56 19.71
CA VAL A 56 -7.55 9.69 20.61
C VAL A 56 -8.48 9.31 21.77
N GLY A 57 -9.61 8.66 21.46
CA GLY A 57 -10.61 8.30 22.46
C GLY A 57 -10.16 7.22 23.45
N LEU A 58 -9.22 6.36 23.08
CA LEU A 58 -8.74 5.28 23.96
C LEU A 58 -7.31 5.53 24.45
N ALA A 59 -6.34 5.63 23.55
CA ALA A 59 -4.93 5.69 23.95
C ALA A 59 -4.56 7.06 24.53
N VAL A 60 -4.91 8.16 23.84
CA VAL A 60 -4.58 9.51 24.30
C VAL A 60 -5.35 9.85 25.58
N ALA A 61 -6.66 9.54 25.64
CA ALA A 61 -7.45 9.75 26.84
C ALA A 61 -6.90 9.00 28.08
N SER A 62 -6.42 7.76 27.89
CA SER A 62 -5.81 6.98 28.99
C SER A 62 -4.50 7.56 29.49
N ASP A 63 -3.71 8.20 28.62
CA ASP A 63 -2.46 8.86 29.00
C ASP A 63 -2.72 10.20 29.71
N LEU A 64 -3.77 10.93 29.31
CA LEU A 64 -4.14 12.22 29.90
C LEU A 64 -4.85 12.10 31.25
N VAL A 65 -5.56 11.00 31.50
CA VAL A 65 -6.42 10.84 32.69
C VAL A 65 -6.14 9.51 33.36
N ALA A 66 -5.33 9.53 34.43
CA ALA A 66 -4.93 8.30 35.15
C ALA A 66 -6.11 7.46 35.69
N ARG A 67 -7.26 8.09 35.98
CA ARG A 67 -8.49 7.41 36.43
C ARG A 67 -9.34 6.84 35.28
N PHE A 68 -9.02 7.15 34.04
CA PHE A 68 -9.66 6.58 32.86
C PHE A 68 -8.94 5.30 32.47
N SER A 69 -9.52 4.15 32.82
CA SER A 69 -8.95 2.83 32.57
C SER A 69 -9.91 2.00 31.71
N PRO A 70 -10.06 2.33 30.41
CA PRO A 70 -10.96 1.60 29.54
C PRO A 70 -10.45 0.17 29.36
N ASN A 71 -11.31 -0.81 29.63
CA ASN A 71 -11.08 -2.19 29.27
C ASN A 71 -11.90 -2.55 28.02
N TYR A 72 -11.69 -3.77 27.51
CA TYR A 72 -12.38 -4.22 26.30
C TYR A 72 -13.92 -4.20 26.47
N GLY A 73 -14.43 -4.53 27.66
CA GLY A 73 -15.86 -4.46 27.98
C GLY A 73 -16.42 -3.03 27.90
N TYR A 74 -15.65 -2.03 28.33
CA TYR A 74 -16.02 -0.62 28.17
C TYR A 74 -16.14 -0.23 26.69
N VAL A 75 -15.15 -0.57 25.87
CA VAL A 75 -15.16 -0.25 24.44
C VAL A 75 -16.37 -0.89 23.75
N LEU A 76 -16.64 -2.16 24.05
CA LEU A 76 -17.81 -2.87 23.53
C LEU A 76 -19.13 -2.25 24.01
N ALA A 77 -19.23 -1.82 25.27
CA ALA A 77 -20.42 -1.17 25.79
C ALA A 77 -20.68 0.14 25.05
N VAL A 78 -19.63 0.94 24.84
CA VAL A 78 -19.70 2.17 24.04
C VAL A 78 -20.19 1.85 22.63
N TYR A 79 -19.57 0.89 21.93
CA TYR A 79 -19.94 0.56 20.56
C TYR A 79 -21.34 -0.03 20.42
N TRP A 80 -21.76 -0.97 21.26
CA TRP A 80 -23.05 -1.64 21.10
C TRP A 80 -24.24 -0.86 21.69
N ARG A 81 -24.03 -0.03 22.72
CA ARG A 81 -25.11 0.70 23.41
C ARG A 81 -25.10 2.21 23.17
N TYR A 82 -23.96 2.86 23.35
CA TYR A 82 -23.91 4.32 23.49
C TYR A 82 -23.56 5.05 22.19
N ALA A 83 -22.78 4.43 21.30
CA ALA A 83 -22.26 5.03 20.06
C ALA A 83 -22.14 3.99 18.92
N PRO A 84 -23.26 3.39 18.45
CA PRO A 84 -23.25 2.36 17.40
C PRO A 84 -22.68 2.81 16.06
N LEU A 85 -22.74 4.10 15.74
CA LEU A 85 -22.10 4.63 14.53
C LEU A 85 -20.57 4.52 14.59
N LEU A 86 -19.97 4.69 15.78
CA LEU A 86 -18.53 4.49 15.96
C LEU A 86 -18.15 3.01 15.84
N ALA A 87 -19.06 2.10 16.21
CA ALA A 87 -18.89 0.66 15.98
C ALA A 87 -18.79 0.38 14.48
N LEU A 88 -19.76 0.86 13.69
CA LEU A 88 -19.76 0.70 12.24
C LEU A 88 -18.50 1.27 11.59
N GLN A 89 -18.07 2.46 12.03
CA GLN A 89 -16.81 3.05 11.57
C GLN A 89 -15.62 2.13 11.89
N GLN A 90 -15.51 1.58 13.10
CA GLN A 90 -14.38 0.71 13.42
C GLN A 90 -14.41 -0.63 12.70
N LEU A 91 -15.58 -1.21 12.49
CA LEU A 91 -15.70 -2.42 11.66
C LEU A 91 -15.21 -2.14 10.23
N LEU A 92 -15.58 -0.98 9.67
CA LEU A 92 -15.10 -0.54 8.37
C LEU A 92 -13.57 -0.33 8.36
N VAL A 93 -13.01 0.36 9.36
CA VAL A 93 -11.56 0.60 9.44
C VAL A 93 -10.77 -0.68 9.56
N VAL A 94 -11.23 -1.65 10.35
CA VAL A 94 -10.58 -2.96 10.46
C VAL A 94 -10.49 -3.62 9.09
N VAL A 95 -11.58 -3.61 8.30
CA VAL A 95 -11.57 -4.16 6.94
C VAL A 95 -10.62 -3.38 6.03
N ILE A 96 -10.66 -2.04 6.05
CA ILE A 96 -9.80 -1.17 5.23
C ILE A 96 -8.31 -1.43 5.52
N VAL A 97 -7.93 -1.40 6.80
CA VAL A 97 -6.54 -1.62 7.25
C VAL A 97 -6.09 -3.04 6.93
N TRP A 98 -6.95 -4.03 7.15
CA TRP A 98 -6.65 -5.43 6.85
C TRP A 98 -6.39 -5.64 5.36
N VAL A 99 -7.25 -5.12 4.48
CA VAL A 99 -7.08 -5.23 3.03
C VAL A 99 -5.84 -4.47 2.55
N HIS A 100 -5.59 -3.25 3.05
CA HIS A 100 -4.37 -2.50 2.76
C HIS A 100 -3.11 -3.29 3.11
N GLY A 101 -3.08 -3.87 4.31
CA GLY A 101 -1.99 -4.70 4.81
C GLY A 101 -1.83 -6.00 4.03
N ALA A 102 -2.94 -6.70 3.74
CA ALA A 102 -2.97 -7.94 2.99
C ALA A 102 -2.39 -7.77 1.58
N ILE A 103 -2.77 -6.71 0.86
CA ILE A 103 -2.21 -6.40 -0.47
C ILE A 103 -0.70 -6.16 -0.38
N GLY A 104 -0.26 -5.37 0.60
CA GLY A 104 1.16 -5.05 0.81
C GLY A 104 1.99 -6.30 1.11
N LEU A 105 1.50 -7.13 2.03
CA LEU A 105 2.16 -8.37 2.43
C LEU A 105 2.21 -9.37 1.27
N TYR A 106 1.07 -9.62 0.62
CA TYR A 106 0.96 -10.55 -0.50
C TYR A 106 1.89 -10.16 -1.65
N SER A 107 1.87 -8.89 -2.07
CA SER A 107 2.69 -8.39 -3.18
C SER A 107 4.20 -8.55 -2.98
N THR A 108 4.64 -8.73 -1.72
CA THR A 108 6.04 -8.98 -1.37
C THR A 108 6.34 -10.46 -1.18
N LEU A 109 5.46 -11.18 -0.48
CA LEU A 109 5.68 -12.60 -0.17
C LEU A 109 5.52 -13.49 -1.40
N VAL A 110 4.57 -13.18 -2.30
CA VAL A 110 4.28 -14.00 -3.49
C VAL A 110 5.51 -14.19 -4.38
N LEU A 111 6.44 -13.24 -4.35
CA LEU A 111 7.69 -13.25 -5.12
C LEU A 111 8.78 -14.13 -4.52
N ARG A 112 8.60 -14.63 -3.28
CA ARG A 112 9.62 -15.41 -2.58
C ARG A 112 9.52 -16.90 -2.98
N PRO A 113 10.64 -17.61 -3.17
CA PRO A 113 10.63 -19.05 -3.49
C PRO A 113 9.90 -19.92 -2.46
N VAL A 114 9.83 -19.48 -1.20
CA VAL A 114 9.14 -20.20 -0.13
C VAL A 114 7.61 -20.07 -0.20
N TRP A 115 7.08 -19.10 -0.98
CA TRP A 115 5.65 -18.81 -1.01
C TRP A 115 4.76 -19.99 -1.39
N PRO A 116 5.05 -20.80 -2.43
CA PRO A 116 4.22 -21.96 -2.76
C PRO A 116 4.03 -22.94 -1.59
N ARG A 117 5.00 -23.02 -0.67
CA ARG A 117 4.93 -23.86 0.53
C ARG A 117 4.11 -23.22 1.65
N LEU A 118 4.19 -21.89 1.80
CA LEU A 118 3.50 -21.16 2.87
C LEU A 118 2.06 -20.77 2.49
N ALA A 119 1.78 -20.55 1.22
CA ALA A 119 0.50 -20.06 0.71
C ALA A 119 -0.70 -20.90 1.18
N PRO A 120 -0.65 -22.25 1.19
CA PRO A 120 -1.77 -23.07 1.66
C PRO A 120 -2.15 -22.84 3.13
N VAL A 121 -1.24 -22.32 3.95
CA VAL A 121 -1.49 -22.01 5.37
C VAL A 121 -1.80 -20.53 5.56
N VAL A 122 -0.99 -19.65 4.96
CA VAL A 122 -1.10 -18.20 5.15
C VAL A 122 -2.39 -17.65 4.56
N ILE A 123 -2.81 -18.12 3.37
CA ILE A 123 -4.00 -17.59 2.70
C ILE A 123 -5.28 -17.88 3.52
N PRO A 124 -5.58 -19.12 3.97
CA PRO A 124 -6.74 -19.36 4.81
C PRO A 124 -6.72 -18.55 6.11
N ILE A 125 -5.56 -18.44 6.77
CA ILE A 125 -5.42 -17.64 8.00
C ILE A 125 -5.73 -16.16 7.74
N LEU A 126 -5.26 -15.61 6.62
CA LEU A 126 -5.49 -14.22 6.23
C LEU A 126 -6.98 -13.88 6.11
N PHE A 127 -7.81 -14.83 5.67
CA PHE A 127 -9.25 -14.66 5.60
C PHE A 127 -9.96 -15.03 6.92
N ALA A 128 -9.48 -16.04 7.63
CA ALA A 128 -10.09 -16.50 8.88
C ALA A 128 -10.00 -15.44 9.99
N ILE A 129 -8.87 -14.74 10.13
CA ILE A 129 -8.66 -13.76 11.21
C ILE A 129 -9.74 -12.66 11.24
N PRO A 130 -10.01 -11.90 10.15
CA PRO A 130 -11.04 -10.86 10.20
C PRO A 130 -12.43 -11.43 10.44
N ILE A 131 -12.75 -12.60 9.88
CA ILE A 131 -14.05 -13.25 10.09
C ILE A 131 -14.24 -13.62 11.57
N LEU A 132 -13.26 -14.30 12.16
CA LEU A 132 -13.30 -14.71 13.56
C LEU A 132 -13.31 -13.49 14.50
N ALA A 133 -12.58 -12.43 14.17
CA ALA A 133 -12.59 -11.18 14.95
C ALA A 133 -13.97 -10.50 14.92
N LEU A 134 -14.63 -10.45 13.76
CA LEU A 134 -15.98 -9.87 13.62
C LEU A 134 -17.05 -10.72 14.33
N LEU A 135 -16.95 -12.05 14.24
CA LEU A 135 -17.84 -12.96 14.99
C LEU A 135 -17.63 -12.81 16.51
N GLY A 136 -16.38 -12.75 16.96
CA GLY A 136 -16.05 -12.51 18.36
C GLY A 136 -16.55 -11.14 18.86
N PHE A 137 -16.47 -10.10 18.02
CA PHE A 137 -17.02 -8.78 18.32
C PHE A 137 -18.55 -8.81 18.48
N ALA A 138 -19.25 -9.52 17.60
CA ALA A 138 -20.70 -9.70 17.68
C ALA A 138 -21.12 -10.46 18.93
N HIS A 139 -20.51 -11.62 19.17
CA HIS A 139 -20.81 -12.45 20.33
C HIS A 139 -20.51 -11.74 21.66
N ALA A 140 -19.37 -11.04 21.75
CA ALA A 140 -19.03 -10.26 22.93
C ALA A 140 -19.96 -9.05 23.12
N GLY A 141 -20.52 -8.50 22.03
CA GLY A 141 -21.53 -7.45 22.07
C GLY A 141 -22.81 -7.89 22.78
N GLU A 142 -23.32 -9.08 22.46
CA GLU A 142 -24.49 -9.66 23.13
C GLU A 142 -24.23 -9.83 24.64
N ALA A 143 -23.08 -10.41 25.00
CA ALA A 143 -22.69 -10.59 26.40
C ALA A 143 -22.60 -9.25 27.16
N VAL A 144 -22.08 -8.21 26.51
CA VAL A 144 -21.99 -6.87 27.08
C VAL A 144 -23.35 -6.21 27.24
N LEU A 145 -24.24 -6.32 26.26
CA LEU A 145 -25.61 -5.79 26.38
C LEU A 145 -26.39 -6.49 27.50
N ALA A 146 -26.26 -7.81 27.61
CA ALA A 146 -26.85 -8.58 28.70
C ALA A 146 -26.31 -8.14 30.07
N ARG A 147 -24.99 -7.94 30.19
CA ARG A 147 -24.37 -7.46 31.41
C ARG A 147 -24.77 -6.02 31.75
N LEU A 148 -24.86 -5.13 30.75
CA LEU A 148 -25.39 -3.78 30.96
C LEU A 148 -26.82 -3.87 31.54
N ALA A 149 -27.67 -4.78 31.06
CA ALA A 149 -29.03 -4.89 31.59
C ALA A 149 -29.09 -5.39 33.04
N SER A 150 -28.19 -6.28 33.45
CA SER A 150 -28.27 -6.98 34.74
C SER A 150 -27.37 -6.43 35.86
N ASP A 151 -26.26 -5.78 35.52
CA ASP A 151 -25.22 -5.34 36.46
C ASP A 151 -25.24 -3.80 36.59
N ALA A 152 -25.88 -3.30 37.65
CA ALA A 152 -26.05 -1.86 37.89
C ALA A 152 -24.73 -1.16 38.24
N ASP A 153 -23.88 -1.79 39.04
CA ASP A 153 -22.59 -1.23 39.44
C ASP A 153 -21.65 -1.13 38.25
N TRP A 154 -21.64 -2.15 37.39
CA TRP A 154 -20.85 -2.10 36.16
C TRP A 154 -21.35 -1.04 35.18
N ARG A 155 -22.67 -0.89 35.00
CA ARG A 155 -23.23 0.22 34.22
C ARG A 155 -22.77 1.58 34.73
N ALA A 156 -22.84 1.80 36.05
CA ALA A 156 -22.41 3.05 36.66
C ALA A 156 -20.91 3.33 36.38
N LEU A 157 -20.07 2.30 36.41
CA LEU A 157 -18.65 2.42 36.02
C LEU A 157 -18.46 2.79 34.55
N ILE A 158 -19.27 2.24 33.63
CA ILE A 158 -19.23 2.61 32.20
C ILE A 158 -19.64 4.07 32.01
N GLU A 159 -20.73 4.48 32.65
CA GLU A 159 -21.26 5.85 32.57
C GLU A 159 -20.30 6.86 33.19
N GLN A 160 -19.62 6.52 34.29
CA GLN A 160 -18.57 7.34 34.87
C GLN A 160 -17.41 7.57 33.89
N ASN A 161 -16.96 6.53 33.18
CA ASN A 161 -15.92 6.67 32.16
C ASN A 161 -16.38 7.51 30.96
N LEU A 162 -17.67 7.42 30.58
CA LEU A 162 -18.26 8.30 29.56
C LEU A 162 -18.26 9.77 29.99
N LEU A 163 -18.63 10.06 31.25
CA LEU A 163 -18.58 11.42 31.80
C LEU A 163 -17.15 11.97 31.79
N ILE A 164 -16.15 11.15 32.12
CA ILE A 164 -14.73 11.56 32.03
C ILE A 164 -14.35 11.95 30.60
N LEU A 165 -14.76 11.19 29.59
CA LEU A 165 -14.50 11.55 28.18
C LEU A 165 -15.25 12.81 27.75
N GLN A 166 -16.48 13.01 28.23
CA GLN A 166 -17.27 14.20 27.94
C GLN A 166 -16.63 15.46 28.52
N GLU A 167 -16.15 15.41 29.75
CA GLU A 167 -15.40 16.50 30.39
C GLU A 167 -14.14 16.87 29.60
N MET A 168 -13.47 15.85 29.04
CA MET A 168 -12.26 16.04 28.24
C MET A 168 -12.53 16.35 26.77
N ARG A 169 -13.80 16.42 26.34
CA ARG A 169 -14.17 16.43 24.92
C ARG A 169 -13.47 17.54 24.15
N HIS A 170 -13.51 18.77 24.65
CA HIS A 170 -12.88 19.90 23.98
C HIS A 170 -11.37 19.70 23.78
N ARG A 171 -10.67 19.15 24.79
CA ARG A 171 -9.23 18.87 24.69
C ARG A 171 -8.94 17.77 23.67
N LEU A 172 -9.75 16.72 23.66
CA LEU A 172 -9.62 15.62 22.69
C LEU A 172 -9.92 16.10 21.27
N ASP A 173 -10.92 16.98 21.09
CA ASP A 173 -11.25 17.60 19.81
C ASP A 173 -10.09 18.43 19.25
N VAL A 174 -9.44 19.25 20.10
CA VAL A 174 -8.26 20.03 19.68
C VAL A 174 -7.14 19.12 19.18
N ILE A 175 -6.90 17.98 19.85
CA ILE A 175 -5.90 17.00 19.43
C ILE A 175 -6.32 16.33 18.12
N GLU A 176 -7.56 15.85 18.04
CA GLU A 176 -8.11 15.18 16.85
C GLU A 176 -8.07 16.09 15.62
N TYR A 177 -8.54 17.34 15.72
CA TYR A 177 -8.45 18.32 14.64
C TYR A 177 -7.02 18.71 14.31
N GLY A 178 -6.13 18.79 15.30
CA GLY A 178 -4.70 19.01 15.06
C GLY A 178 -4.09 17.89 14.23
N VAL A 179 -4.41 16.63 14.53
CA VAL A 179 -3.97 15.47 13.74
C VAL A 179 -4.55 15.50 12.33
N TYR A 180 -5.85 15.80 12.17
CA TYR A 180 -6.47 15.94 10.85
C TYR A 180 -5.84 17.06 10.03
N LEU A 181 -5.52 18.21 10.65
CA LEU A 181 -4.87 19.32 9.97
C LEU A 181 -3.48 18.92 9.48
N VAL A 182 -2.63 18.36 10.35
CA VAL A 182 -1.27 17.94 9.99
C VAL A 182 -1.31 16.88 8.88
N TYR A 183 -2.18 15.88 9.03
CA TYR A 183 -2.36 14.84 8.02
C TYR A 183 -2.87 15.40 6.69
N GLY A 184 -3.88 16.27 6.73
CA GLY A 184 -4.48 16.91 5.56
C GLY A 184 -3.47 17.78 4.80
N VAL A 185 -2.66 18.57 5.52
CA VAL A 185 -1.56 19.35 4.94
C VAL A 185 -0.52 18.44 4.27
N ALA A 186 -0.13 17.35 4.92
CA ALA A 186 0.83 16.40 4.36
C ALA A 186 0.32 15.73 3.07
N VAL A 187 -0.95 15.30 3.06
CA VAL A 187 -1.59 14.74 1.87
C VAL A 187 -1.71 15.79 0.76
N ALA A 188 -2.16 16.99 1.08
CA ALA A 188 -2.28 18.09 0.11
C ALA A 188 -0.93 18.47 -0.50
N ALA A 189 0.14 18.51 0.31
CA ALA A 189 1.49 18.74 -0.17
C ALA A 189 1.95 17.63 -1.14
N ALA A 190 1.74 16.35 -0.77
CA ALA A 190 2.11 15.22 -1.62
C ALA A 190 1.36 15.24 -2.96
N VAL A 191 0.04 15.50 -2.94
CA VAL A 191 -0.79 15.63 -4.14
C VAL A 191 -0.40 16.86 -4.98
N GLY A 192 -0.08 17.98 -4.34
CA GLY A 192 0.41 19.19 -5.02
C GLY A 192 1.73 18.97 -5.74
N ILE A 193 2.69 18.28 -5.10
CA ILE A 193 3.97 17.90 -5.71
C ILE A 193 3.76 16.95 -6.88
N LEU A 194 2.91 15.91 -6.71
CA LEU A 194 2.52 15.01 -7.78
C LEU A 194 1.93 15.76 -8.97
N ALA A 195 0.95 16.64 -8.73
CA ALA A 195 0.33 17.45 -9.77
C ALA A 195 1.37 18.32 -10.49
N ALA A 196 2.25 18.99 -9.75
CA ALA A 196 3.34 19.79 -10.33
C ALA A 196 4.29 18.94 -11.19
N ASN A 197 4.67 17.75 -10.74
CA ASN A 197 5.54 16.82 -11.47
C ASN A 197 4.91 16.36 -12.80
N ILE A 198 3.60 16.08 -12.79
CA ILE A 198 2.87 15.73 -14.01
C ILE A 198 2.78 16.97 -14.90
N LEU A 199 2.30 18.13 -14.40
CA LEU A 199 2.06 19.36 -15.18
C LEU A 199 3.33 19.90 -15.85
N ARG A 200 4.46 19.93 -15.14
CA ARG A 200 5.73 20.49 -15.66
C ARG A 200 6.27 19.75 -16.87
N ARG A 201 5.95 18.46 -17.04
CA ARG A 201 6.54 17.61 -18.09
C ARG A 201 5.56 17.20 -19.19
N ARG A 202 4.29 17.62 -19.13
CA ARG A 202 3.23 17.23 -20.12
C ARG A 202 3.53 17.64 -21.56
N ARG A 203 4.43 18.59 -21.79
CA ARG A 203 4.79 19.05 -23.15
C ARG A 203 6.05 18.39 -23.68
N SER A 204 6.80 17.68 -22.84
CA SER A 204 8.07 17.07 -23.21
C SER A 204 7.85 15.62 -23.65
N LEU A 205 7.34 15.45 -24.86
CA LEU A 205 6.95 14.15 -25.41
C LEU A 205 8.18 13.30 -25.78
N VAL A 206 8.10 12.00 -25.52
CA VAL A 206 9.11 11.01 -25.91
C VAL A 206 8.40 9.82 -26.54
N VAL A 207 8.84 9.40 -27.72
CA VAL A 207 8.30 8.24 -28.43
C VAL A 207 9.07 6.98 -28.04
N ILE A 208 8.35 5.91 -27.71
CA ILE A 208 8.90 4.58 -27.44
C ILE A 208 8.39 3.63 -28.51
N SER A 209 9.31 2.94 -29.17
CA SER A 209 9.01 1.80 -30.05
C SER A 209 9.20 0.50 -29.27
N TYR A 210 8.23 -0.39 -29.32
CA TYR A 210 8.28 -1.72 -28.70
C TYR A 210 8.53 -2.80 -29.75
N ASP A 211 8.87 -3.99 -29.29
CA ASP A 211 8.80 -5.21 -30.09
C ASP A 211 7.42 -5.38 -30.76
N GLY A 212 7.41 -5.91 -31.99
CA GLY A 212 6.19 -6.07 -32.79
C GLY A 212 5.65 -4.80 -33.45
N GLY A 213 6.43 -3.70 -33.47
CA GLY A 213 6.09 -2.48 -34.20
C GLY A 213 5.10 -1.54 -33.51
N VAL A 214 4.71 -1.85 -32.27
CA VAL A 214 3.84 -0.98 -31.47
C VAL A 214 4.61 0.24 -31.01
N THR A 215 4.01 1.43 -31.12
CA THR A 215 4.60 2.68 -30.61
C THR A 215 3.71 3.30 -29.55
N ALA A 216 4.33 4.00 -28.60
CA ALA A 216 3.63 4.80 -27.60
C ALA A 216 4.31 6.14 -27.40
N VAL A 217 3.52 7.10 -26.92
CA VAL A 217 4.03 8.42 -26.54
C VAL A 217 3.93 8.57 -25.03
N GLY A 218 5.04 8.95 -24.42
CA GLY A 218 5.14 9.30 -23.01
C GLY A 218 5.69 10.71 -22.85
N HIS A 219 6.05 11.04 -21.61
CA HIS A 219 6.72 12.29 -21.29
C HIS A 219 8.00 12.05 -20.50
N ILE A 220 8.94 13.01 -20.55
CA ILE A 220 10.15 12.99 -19.72
C ILE A 220 9.78 12.71 -18.26
N GLY A 221 10.54 11.82 -17.61
CA GLY A 221 10.35 11.43 -16.21
C GLY A 221 9.41 10.25 -16.01
N MET A 222 8.53 9.92 -16.96
CA MET A 222 7.77 8.66 -16.92
C MET A 222 8.73 7.47 -17.06
N SER A 223 8.44 6.38 -16.36
CA SER A 223 9.10 5.10 -16.65
C SER A 223 8.51 4.43 -17.90
N VAL A 224 9.27 3.56 -18.57
CA VAL A 224 8.77 2.80 -19.72
C VAL A 224 7.47 2.05 -19.38
N LEU A 225 7.36 1.48 -18.17
CA LEU A 225 6.14 0.82 -17.71
C LEU A 225 4.96 1.80 -17.53
N GLU A 226 5.22 3.01 -17.02
CA GLU A 226 4.18 4.05 -16.93
C GLU A 226 3.68 4.45 -18.32
N VAL A 227 4.57 4.53 -19.32
CA VAL A 227 4.18 4.79 -20.71
C VAL A 227 3.35 3.64 -21.26
N SER A 228 3.77 2.39 -21.05
CA SER A 228 3.00 1.22 -21.47
C SER A 228 1.59 1.27 -20.90
N ARG A 229 1.44 1.52 -19.59
CA ARG A 229 0.13 1.61 -18.91
C ARG A 229 -0.72 2.76 -19.41
N ALA A 230 -0.16 3.96 -19.58
CA ALA A 230 -0.88 5.13 -20.06
C ALA A 230 -1.43 4.94 -21.49
N ASN A 231 -0.73 4.14 -22.30
CA ASN A 231 -1.11 3.84 -23.68
C ASN A 231 -1.78 2.46 -23.83
N HIS A 232 -2.20 1.83 -22.73
CA HIS A 232 -2.85 0.51 -22.72
C HIS A 232 -2.05 -0.61 -23.41
N ILE A 233 -0.72 -0.50 -23.44
CA ILE A 233 0.18 -1.56 -23.93
C ILE A 233 0.39 -2.59 -22.83
N PRO A 234 0.04 -3.86 -23.06
CA PRO A 234 0.30 -4.92 -22.10
C PRO A 234 1.80 -5.10 -21.83
N HIS A 235 2.16 -5.11 -20.54
CA HIS A 235 3.55 -5.20 -20.08
C HIS A 235 3.60 -5.91 -18.73
N ALA A 236 4.31 -7.03 -18.66
CA ALA A 236 4.51 -7.79 -17.44
C ALA A 236 5.03 -6.90 -16.29
N SER A 237 4.36 -6.95 -15.14
CA SER A 237 4.74 -6.14 -13.97
C SER A 237 4.18 -6.70 -12.67
N VAL A 238 4.58 -7.92 -12.31
CA VAL A 238 4.02 -8.68 -11.17
C VAL A 238 4.12 -7.91 -9.84
N CYS A 239 5.23 -7.24 -9.56
CA CYS A 239 5.39 -6.43 -8.34
C CYS A 239 4.76 -5.02 -8.44
N GLY A 240 4.01 -4.72 -9.49
CA GLY A 240 3.37 -3.42 -9.74
C GLY A 240 4.31 -2.29 -10.15
N GLY A 241 5.62 -2.57 -10.28
CA GLY A 241 6.63 -1.58 -10.66
C GLY A 241 7.57 -1.15 -9.52
N ARG A 242 7.75 -2.00 -8.50
CA ARG A 242 8.55 -1.74 -7.30
C ARG A 242 10.00 -2.25 -7.40
N ALA A 243 10.48 -2.59 -8.60
CA ALA A 243 11.80 -3.20 -8.83
C ALA A 243 12.07 -4.49 -8.03
N ARG A 244 11.05 -5.32 -7.77
CA ARG A 244 11.18 -6.55 -6.96
C ARG A 244 11.08 -7.86 -7.73
N CYS A 245 10.37 -7.88 -8.87
CA CYS A 245 10.08 -9.15 -9.57
C CYS A 245 10.98 -9.42 -10.77
N GLY A 246 11.60 -8.41 -11.39
CA GLY A 246 12.35 -8.57 -12.65
C GLY A 246 11.46 -8.75 -13.90
N THR A 247 10.19 -9.10 -13.76
CA THR A 247 9.31 -9.43 -14.90
C THR A 247 9.01 -8.29 -15.89
N CYS A 248 9.22 -7.02 -15.52
CA CYS A 248 9.10 -5.89 -16.46
C CYS A 248 10.41 -5.63 -17.24
N ARG A 249 11.24 -6.66 -17.42
CA ARG A 249 12.57 -6.54 -18.03
C ARG A 249 12.43 -6.20 -19.52
N ILE A 250 13.24 -5.23 -19.93
CA ILE A 250 13.39 -4.80 -21.31
C ILE A 250 14.87 -4.83 -21.68
N ILE A 251 15.17 -5.12 -22.95
CA ILE A 251 16.49 -4.88 -23.54
C ILE A 251 16.47 -3.52 -24.22
N VAL A 252 17.52 -2.73 -24.01
CA VAL A 252 17.62 -1.37 -24.55
C VAL A 252 18.96 -1.17 -25.27
N PRO A 253 19.01 -0.32 -26.32
CA PRO A 253 20.26 0.08 -26.94
C PRO A 253 21.23 0.74 -25.95
N ALA A 254 22.54 0.64 -26.21
CA ALA A 254 23.57 1.22 -25.36
C ALA A 254 23.48 2.75 -25.23
N ASP A 255 22.92 3.43 -26.23
CA ASP A 255 22.74 4.88 -26.28
C ASP A 255 21.34 5.34 -25.82
N ALA A 256 20.53 4.44 -25.26
CA ALA A 256 19.17 4.75 -24.80
C ALA A 256 19.14 5.88 -23.77
N ASP A 257 18.29 6.88 -24.01
CA ASP A 257 18.22 8.09 -23.19
C ASP A 257 17.34 7.90 -21.96
N LEU A 258 17.84 7.10 -21.03
CA LEU A 258 17.17 6.67 -19.80
C LEU A 258 17.95 7.09 -18.56
N SER A 259 17.24 7.28 -17.44
CA SER A 259 17.86 7.49 -16.14
C SER A 259 18.85 6.37 -15.80
N ALA A 260 19.91 6.69 -15.05
CA ALA A 260 20.83 5.68 -14.53
C ALA A 260 20.07 4.62 -13.68
N PRO A 261 20.52 3.35 -13.68
CA PRO A 261 19.90 2.33 -12.84
C PRO A 261 19.98 2.69 -11.36
N ALA A 262 18.85 2.66 -10.66
CA ALA A 262 18.81 2.82 -9.22
C ALA A 262 19.31 1.54 -8.53
N GLU A 263 19.72 1.63 -7.26
CA GLU A 263 20.21 0.48 -6.48
C GLU A 263 19.25 -0.72 -6.51
N ALA A 264 17.95 -0.47 -6.33
CA ALA A 264 16.92 -1.51 -6.38
C ALA A 264 16.78 -2.17 -7.76
N GLU A 265 17.00 -1.41 -8.84
CA GLU A 265 17.04 -1.93 -10.20
C GLU A 265 18.23 -2.88 -10.36
N SER A 266 19.44 -2.41 -10.05
CA SER A 266 20.67 -3.18 -10.16
C SER A 266 20.65 -4.45 -9.31
N ALA A 267 20.17 -4.36 -8.06
CA ALA A 267 20.05 -5.52 -7.18
C ALA A 267 19.10 -6.58 -7.74
N THR A 268 17.99 -6.18 -8.36
CA THR A 268 17.06 -7.13 -8.98
C THR A 268 17.61 -7.70 -10.28
N LEU A 269 18.23 -6.89 -11.16
CA LEU A 269 18.87 -7.37 -12.39
C LEU A 269 19.98 -8.39 -12.10
N HIS A 270 20.82 -8.11 -11.09
CA HIS A 270 21.85 -9.03 -10.63
C HIS A 270 21.24 -10.35 -10.09
N ARG A 271 20.20 -10.26 -9.26
CA ARG A 271 19.53 -11.45 -8.69
C ARG A 271 18.96 -12.37 -9.77
N VAL A 272 18.40 -11.81 -10.84
CA VAL A 272 17.82 -12.57 -11.95
C VAL A 272 18.80 -12.86 -13.08
N LYS A 273 20.10 -12.59 -12.87
CA LYS A 273 21.18 -12.82 -13.85
C LYS A 273 20.88 -12.21 -15.22
N ALA A 274 20.34 -10.98 -15.22
CA ALA A 274 20.02 -10.29 -16.46
C ALA A 274 21.30 -9.88 -17.24
N PRO A 275 21.24 -9.81 -18.58
CA PRO A 275 22.35 -9.33 -19.39
C PRO A 275 22.61 -7.83 -19.16
N GLY A 276 23.78 -7.34 -19.58
CA GLY A 276 24.25 -5.98 -19.27
C GLY A 276 23.45 -4.84 -19.93
N ASP A 277 22.72 -5.15 -21.01
CA ASP A 277 21.82 -4.25 -21.74
C ASP A 277 20.37 -4.31 -21.23
N ALA A 278 20.10 -5.12 -20.20
CA ALA A 278 18.78 -5.21 -19.59
C ALA A 278 18.51 -4.03 -18.64
N ARG A 279 17.29 -3.52 -18.71
CA ARG A 279 16.73 -2.56 -17.77
C ARG A 279 15.40 -3.06 -17.22
N LEU A 280 14.98 -2.53 -16.08
CA LEU A 280 13.61 -2.72 -15.60
C LEU A 280 12.74 -1.58 -16.11
N ALA A 281 11.75 -1.87 -16.95
CA ALA A 281 10.84 -0.87 -17.51
C ALA A 281 10.15 -0.01 -16.43
N CYS A 282 9.95 -0.55 -15.22
CA CYS A 282 9.38 0.19 -14.10
C CYS A 282 10.30 1.24 -13.48
N GLN A 283 11.62 1.14 -13.69
CA GLN A 283 12.64 2.04 -13.14
C GLN A 283 13.30 2.91 -14.21
N ALA A 284 13.39 2.42 -15.46
CA ALA A 284 13.94 3.13 -16.60
C ALA A 284 13.08 4.36 -16.96
N ARG A 285 13.49 5.57 -16.53
CA ARG A 285 12.78 6.83 -16.77
C ARG A 285 13.31 7.54 -18.02
N LEU A 286 12.40 8.08 -18.84
CA LEU A 286 12.70 8.80 -20.07
C LEU A 286 13.40 10.14 -19.79
N LEU A 287 14.47 10.44 -20.53
CA LEU A 287 15.21 11.71 -20.39
C LEU A 287 14.95 12.72 -21.52
N GLY A 288 14.60 12.28 -22.73
CA GLY A 288 14.19 13.21 -23.79
C GLY A 288 14.22 12.66 -25.22
N ARG A 289 15.13 11.75 -25.55
CA ARG A 289 15.24 11.18 -26.91
C ARG A 289 14.31 9.97 -27.10
N PRO A 290 13.78 9.77 -28.33
CA PRO A 290 13.09 8.53 -28.67
C PRO A 290 13.98 7.31 -28.47
N LEU A 291 13.38 6.16 -28.11
CA LEU A 291 14.12 4.90 -28.01
C LEU A 291 13.28 3.70 -28.45
N SER A 292 13.98 2.63 -28.79
CA SER A 292 13.40 1.31 -29.02
C SER A 292 13.67 0.40 -27.83
N VAL A 293 12.71 -0.42 -27.44
CA VAL A 293 12.83 -1.39 -26.34
C VAL A 293 12.27 -2.73 -26.77
N GLN A 294 12.91 -3.82 -26.34
CA GLN A 294 12.41 -5.18 -26.53
C GLN A 294 11.97 -5.75 -25.20
N ARG A 295 10.71 -6.18 -25.08
CA ARG A 295 10.21 -6.87 -23.89
C ARG A 295 10.76 -8.30 -23.83
N VAL A 296 11.25 -8.71 -22.66
CA VAL A 296 11.80 -10.06 -22.46
C VAL A 296 10.74 -11.09 -22.06
N TYR A 297 9.67 -10.63 -21.44
CA TYR A 297 8.59 -11.49 -20.95
C TYR A 297 7.31 -11.27 -21.75
N PRO A 298 6.45 -12.29 -21.87
CA PRO A 298 5.10 -12.13 -22.37
C PRO A 298 4.34 -11.03 -21.61
N ALA A 299 3.34 -10.45 -22.28
CA ALA A 299 2.49 -9.41 -21.70
C ALA A 299 1.88 -9.78 -20.34
N PHE A 300 1.50 -11.04 -20.18
CA PHE A 300 0.85 -11.57 -18.99
C PHE A 300 1.69 -12.71 -18.44
N VAL A 301 2.24 -12.48 -17.25
CA VAL A 301 2.97 -13.47 -16.47
C VAL A 301 2.50 -13.39 -15.02
N ASP A 302 2.55 -14.50 -14.32
CA ASP A 302 2.24 -14.55 -12.90
C ASP A 302 3.51 -14.45 -12.04
N ALA A 303 3.38 -14.69 -10.73
CA ALA A 303 4.50 -14.62 -9.81
C ALA A 303 5.54 -15.73 -9.99
N GLU A 304 5.23 -16.79 -10.75
CA GLU A 304 6.19 -17.83 -11.08
C GLU A 304 7.30 -17.29 -11.96
N ALA A 305 6.99 -16.44 -12.95
CA ALA A 305 8.00 -15.77 -13.79
C ALA A 305 9.01 -14.93 -12.99
N ALA A 306 8.66 -14.50 -11.78
CA ALA A 306 9.58 -13.81 -10.88
C ALA A 306 10.45 -14.78 -10.05
N ARG A 307 9.95 -15.98 -9.77
CA ARG A 307 10.64 -17.02 -8.99
C ARG A 307 11.53 -17.90 -9.88
N GLU A 308 11.09 -18.16 -11.09
CA GLU A 308 11.71 -18.99 -12.12
C GLU A 308 11.79 -18.19 -13.44
N PRO A 309 12.73 -17.23 -13.54
CA PRO A 309 12.86 -16.35 -14.70
C PRO A 309 13.05 -17.08 -16.03
N ASP A 310 13.80 -18.19 -16.01
CA ASP A 310 14.27 -18.91 -17.20
C ASP A 310 13.16 -19.72 -17.88
N SER A 311 12.15 -20.17 -17.13
CA SER A 311 11.00 -20.89 -17.69
C SER A 311 10.01 -19.98 -18.43
N TRP A 312 10.16 -18.66 -18.30
CA TRP A 312 9.23 -17.66 -18.83
C TRP A 312 9.85 -16.66 -19.82
N ALA A 313 11.19 -16.63 -19.93
CA ALA A 313 11.84 -15.80 -20.93
C ALA A 313 11.47 -16.35 -22.33
N THR A 314 10.93 -15.50 -23.20
CA THR A 314 10.75 -15.90 -24.60
C THR A 314 12.13 -16.26 -25.15
N ALA A 315 12.30 -17.51 -25.60
CA ALA A 315 13.55 -17.98 -26.19
C ALA A 315 14.05 -16.93 -27.18
N THR A 316 15.13 -16.25 -26.81
CA THR A 316 15.80 -15.29 -27.67
C THR A 316 16.91 -16.08 -28.35
N GLU A 317 16.53 -16.97 -29.25
CA GLU A 317 17.48 -17.43 -30.27
C GLU A 317 17.06 -16.76 -31.58
N PRO A 318 17.91 -15.91 -32.19
CA PRO A 318 17.88 -15.80 -33.63
C PRO A 318 18.42 -17.14 -34.15
N ASP A 319 17.53 -17.99 -34.66
CA ASP A 319 17.95 -19.16 -35.44
C ASP A 319 18.59 -18.64 -36.74
N LEU A 320 19.91 -18.45 -36.70
CA LEU A 320 20.75 -18.07 -37.83
C LEU A 320 21.39 -19.29 -38.52
N GLU A 321 20.86 -20.50 -38.28
CA GLU A 321 21.31 -21.72 -38.96
C GLU A 321 20.13 -22.51 -39.56
N ALA A 322 19.28 -21.84 -40.33
CA ALA A 322 18.33 -22.50 -41.23
C ALA A 322 18.28 -21.83 -42.62
N VAL A 323 19.42 -21.39 -43.13
CA VAL A 323 19.65 -21.17 -44.56
C VAL A 323 21.01 -21.74 -44.92
N SER A 324 21.03 -23.03 -45.26
CA SER A 324 22.01 -23.65 -46.15
C SER A 324 21.36 -24.80 -46.90
#